data_AF-A0AAQ3Q9P8-F1
#
_entry.id   AF-A0AAQ3Q9P8-F1
#
_cell.length_a   1.000
_cell.length_b   1.000
_cell.length_c   1.000
_cell.angle_alpha   90.00
_cell.angle_beta   90.00
_cell.angle_gamma   90.00
#
_symmetry.space_group_name_H-M   'P 1'
#
loop_
_entity.id
_entity.type
_entity.pdbx_description
1 polymer ?
#
loop_
_entity_poly.entity_id
_entity_poly.type
_entity_poly.pdbx_seq_one_letter_code
_entity_poly.pdbx_strand_id
1 'polypeptide(L)'
;MTTFNSYNNLTGETKSSVPVFLHLVAIRHIGITPAVLVPLKDSLDADIIVLSDRSWLLNTTRHSLAYTYISFQPATHVTPVCSADCPKGILFVADNSLHLLIANFAIITPVK
;
A
#
# COMPACT_ATOMS: atom_id res chain seq x y z
N MET A 1 -6.66 -32.43 -12.31
CA MET A 1 -7.87 -32.96 -12.95
C MET A 1 -9.00 -32.90 -11.93
N THR A 2 -9.80 -31.84 -11.96
CA THR A 2 -11.11 -31.84 -11.31
C THR A 2 -12.01 -30.91 -12.11
N THR A 3 -12.89 -31.54 -12.88
CA THR A 3 -13.87 -30.91 -13.76
C THR A 3 -15.14 -30.68 -12.94
N PHE A 4 -15.73 -29.49 -13.00
CA PHE A 4 -17.11 -29.27 -12.54
C PHE A 4 -17.94 -28.73 -13.69
N ASN A 5 -18.81 -29.59 -14.23
CA ASN A 5 -19.93 -29.19 -15.08
C ASN A 5 -21.11 -28.81 -14.19
N SER A 6 -21.79 -27.71 -14.49
CA SER A 6 -23.15 -27.48 -14.05
C SER A 6 -23.92 -26.72 -15.15
N TYR A 7 -24.94 -27.38 -15.69
CA TYR A 7 -25.95 -26.79 -16.56
C TYR A 7 -27.01 -26.09 -15.70
N ASN A 8 -27.46 -24.90 -16.09
CA ASN A 8 -28.87 -24.65 -16.41
C ASN A 8 -29.10 -23.20 -16.85
N ASN A 9 -29.80 -23.06 -17.98
CA ASN A 9 -30.38 -21.82 -18.49
C ASN A 9 -31.52 -21.37 -17.57
N LEU A 10 -31.42 -20.16 -17.02
CA LEU A 10 -32.52 -19.42 -16.41
C LEU A 10 -32.41 -17.96 -16.84
N THR A 11 -33.34 -17.56 -17.70
CA THR A 11 -33.53 -16.21 -18.22
C THR A 11 -34.01 -15.27 -17.12
N GLY A 12 -33.15 -14.32 -16.78
CA GLY A 12 -33.42 -13.12 -15.99
C GLY A 12 -32.12 -12.35 -15.96
N GLU A 13 -32.08 -11.15 -16.56
CA GLU A 13 -30.89 -10.30 -16.65
C GLU A 13 -30.45 -9.81 -15.27
N THR A 14 -29.87 -10.72 -14.50
CA THR A 14 -29.00 -10.41 -13.39
C THR A 14 -27.62 -10.25 -14.01
N LYS A 15 -27.00 -9.08 -13.87
CA LYS A 15 -25.59 -8.88 -14.23
C LYS A 15 -24.80 -9.91 -13.41
N SER A 16 -24.53 -11.07 -13.99
CA SER A 16 -23.73 -12.11 -13.38
C SER A 16 -22.33 -11.53 -13.23
N SER A 17 -22.00 -11.09 -12.01
CA SER A 17 -20.67 -10.60 -11.72
C SER A 17 -19.71 -11.77 -11.89
N VAL A 18 -18.95 -11.75 -12.99
CA VAL A 18 -17.87 -12.73 -13.20
C VAL A 18 -16.93 -12.63 -11.98
N PRO A 19 -16.60 -13.75 -11.32
CA PRO A 19 -15.74 -13.71 -10.15
C PRO A 19 -14.36 -13.18 -10.51
N VAL A 20 -13.81 -12.30 -9.67
CA VAL A 20 -12.42 -11.84 -9.79
C VAL A 20 -11.51 -12.92 -9.23
N PHE A 21 -10.70 -13.53 -10.09
CA PHE A 21 -9.71 -14.52 -9.69
C PHE A 21 -8.42 -13.84 -9.22
N LEU A 22 -8.11 -13.98 -7.94
CA LEU A 22 -6.86 -13.48 -7.37
C LEU A 22 -5.73 -14.48 -7.63
N HIS A 23 -4.57 -13.96 -8.04
CA HIS A 23 -3.35 -14.74 -8.25
C HIS A 23 -2.25 -14.21 -7.33
N LEU A 24 -1.63 -15.11 -6.56
CA LEU A 24 -0.48 -14.76 -5.73
C LEU A 24 0.76 -14.57 -6.62
N VAL A 25 1.27 -13.34 -6.68
CA VAL A 25 2.43 -13.00 -7.52
C VAL A 25 3.74 -12.85 -6.74
N ALA A 26 3.68 -12.56 -5.43
CA ALA A 26 4.86 -12.41 -4.59
C ALA A 26 4.52 -12.52 -3.09
N ILE A 27 5.50 -12.97 -2.29
CA ILE A 27 5.49 -12.92 -0.82
C ILE A 27 6.74 -12.16 -0.36
N ARG A 28 6.61 -11.25 0.60
CA ARG A 28 7.72 -10.51 1.22
C ARG A 28 7.48 -10.36 2.72
N HIS A 29 8.56 -10.41 3.51
CA HIS A 29 8.53 -10.11 4.93
C HIS A 29 8.80 -8.61 5.14
N ILE A 30 7.81 -7.88 5.65
CA ILE A 30 7.86 -6.41 5.80
C ILE A 30 8.07 -5.99 7.27
N GLY A 31 8.21 -6.96 8.17
CA GLY A 31 8.42 -6.71 9.60
C GLY A 31 8.16 -7.95 10.46
N ILE A 32 8.17 -7.74 11.78
CA ILE A 32 7.85 -8.76 12.80
C ILE A 32 6.43 -8.54 13.34
N THR A 33 5.94 -7.30 13.38
CA THR A 33 4.60 -6.97 13.85
C THR A 33 3.57 -6.97 12.71
N PRO A 34 2.27 -7.15 12.98
CA PRO A 34 1.22 -6.97 11.99
C PRO A 34 1.38 -5.65 11.24
N ALA A 35 1.23 -5.72 9.92
CA ALA A 35 1.43 -4.58 9.05
C ALA A 35 0.12 -3.81 8.82
N VAL A 36 0.18 -2.48 8.86
CA VAL A 36 -0.91 -1.58 8.45
C VAL A 36 -0.55 -0.98 7.09
N LEU A 37 -1.46 -1.10 6.12
CA LEU A 37 -1.28 -0.58 4.78
C LEU A 37 -2.06 0.72 4.61
N VAL A 38 -1.37 1.79 4.20
CA VAL A 38 -1.96 3.11 3.96
C VAL A 38 -1.68 3.53 2.52
N PRO A 39 -2.69 3.56 1.63
CA PRO A 39 -2.52 4.08 0.28
C PRO A 39 -2.34 5.61 0.32
N LEU A 40 -1.47 6.14 -0.53
CA LEU A 40 -1.20 7.58 -0.61
C LEU A 40 -2.23 8.35 -1.47
N LYS A 41 -3.07 7.64 -2.23
CA LYS A 41 -4.14 8.18 -3.07
C LYS A 41 -5.27 7.15 -3.25
N ASP A 42 -6.46 7.62 -3.59
CA ASP A 42 -7.62 6.78 -3.91
C ASP A 42 -7.54 6.24 -5.34
N SER A 43 -6.55 5.40 -5.62
CA SER A 43 -6.43 4.69 -6.90
C SER A 43 -5.76 3.33 -6.75
N LEU A 44 -6.02 2.41 -7.67
CA LEU A 44 -5.47 1.04 -7.63
C LEU A 44 -3.95 0.99 -7.85
N ASP A 45 -3.39 2.01 -8.50
CA ASP A 45 -1.96 2.19 -8.75
C ASP A 45 -1.30 3.09 -7.69
N ALA A 46 -1.93 3.25 -6.53
CA ALA A 46 -1.37 4.02 -5.42
C ALA A 46 -0.11 3.38 -4.87
N ASP A 47 0.90 4.20 -4.60
CA ASP A 47 1.97 3.85 -3.68
C ASP A 47 1.38 3.67 -2.28
N ILE A 48 1.93 2.71 -1.54
CA ILE A 48 1.43 2.29 -0.23
C ILE A 48 2.55 2.48 0.80
N ILE A 49 2.23 3.12 1.92
CA ILE A 49 3.07 3.04 3.11
C ILE A 49 2.64 1.84 3.93
N VAL A 50 3.62 1.04 4.33
CA VAL A 50 3.43 -0.07 5.25
C VAL A 50 4.01 0.32 6.59
N LEU A 51 3.19 0.32 7.64
CA LEU A 51 3.62 0.49 9.03
C LEU A 51 3.75 -0.87 9.70
N SER A 52 4.87 -1.10 10.39
CA SER A 52 5.14 -2.27 11.23
C SER A 52 6.20 -1.87 12.27
N ASP A 53 7.05 -2.79 12.73
CA ASP A 53 8.27 -2.46 13.51
C ASP A 53 9.23 -1.56 12.71
N ARG A 54 9.06 -1.56 11.39
CA ARG A 54 9.75 -0.75 10.40
C ARG A 54 8.76 -0.24 9.37
N SER A 55 8.88 1.04 8.99
CA SER A 55 8.03 1.65 7.96
C SER A 55 8.63 1.42 6.57
N TRP A 56 7.80 1.08 5.59
CA TRP A 56 8.21 0.84 4.21
C TRP A 56 7.35 1.60 3.22
N LEU A 57 7.94 2.01 2.12
CA LEU A 57 7.26 2.50 0.94
C LEU A 57 7.23 1.37 -0.10
N LEU A 58 6.02 0.96 -0.46
CA LEU A 58 5.75 0.08 -1.58
C LEU A 58 5.32 0.92 -2.78
N ASN A 59 6.08 0.87 -3.86
CA ASN A 59 5.72 1.56 -5.09
C ASN A 59 5.73 0.61 -6.29
N THR A 60 4.94 0.98 -7.28
CA THR A 60 4.89 0.29 -8.56
C THR A 60 5.88 0.95 -9.53
N THR A 61 6.98 0.25 -9.81
CA THR A 61 7.89 0.60 -10.91
C THR A 61 7.43 -0.10 -12.19
N ARG A 62 7.88 0.37 -13.36
CA ARG A 62 7.39 -0.07 -14.68
C ARG A 62 7.24 -1.59 -14.88
N HIS A 63 8.02 -2.40 -14.18
CA HIS A 63 7.99 -3.86 -14.31
C HIS A 63 8.02 -4.62 -12.96
N SER A 64 7.94 -3.93 -11.82
CA SER A 64 8.08 -4.58 -10.51
C SER A 64 7.56 -3.75 -9.34
N LEU A 65 7.20 -4.43 -8.25
CA LEU A 65 6.99 -3.80 -6.95
C LEU A 65 8.35 -3.52 -6.29
N ALA A 66 8.64 -2.26 -5.95
CA ALA A 66 9.81 -1.92 -5.15
C ALA A 66 9.42 -1.66 -3.70
N TYR A 67 10.28 -2.12 -2.79
CA TYR A 67 10.10 -2.03 -1.34
C TYR A 67 11.26 -1.22 -0.79
N THR A 68 10.98 0.02 -0.41
CA THR A 68 12.00 0.93 0.11
C THR A 68 11.75 1.15 1.59
N TYR A 69 12.74 0.85 2.42
CA TYR A 69 12.64 1.17 3.83
C TYR A 69 12.58 2.69 4.03
N ILE A 70 11.70 3.15 4.92
CA ILE A 70 11.64 4.55 5.32
C ILE A 70 12.51 4.69 6.57
N SER A 71 13.64 5.40 6.44
CA SER A 71 14.56 5.70 7.53
C SER A 71 13.96 6.71 8.53
N PHE A 72 12.90 6.29 9.18
CA PHE A 72 12.16 7.02 10.20
C PHE A 72 11.89 6.09 11.38
N GLN A 73 11.66 6.67 12.55
CA GLN A 73 11.30 5.90 13.74
C GLN A 73 10.00 5.10 13.53
N PRO A 74 9.78 4.00 14.28
CA PRO A 74 8.53 3.26 14.22
C PRO A 74 7.34 4.17 14.47
N ALA A 75 6.35 4.11 13.60
CA ALA A 75 5.16 4.94 13.68
C ALA A 75 3.91 4.10 13.86
N THR A 76 2.97 4.64 14.62
CA THR A 76 1.71 3.97 14.92
C THR A 76 0.64 4.29 13.89
N HIS A 77 0.70 5.49 13.31
CA HIS A 77 -0.26 5.99 12.34
C HIS A 77 0.44 6.80 11.26
N VAL A 78 -0.12 6.75 10.06
CA VAL A 78 0.31 7.57 8.94
C VAL A 78 -0.91 8.00 8.13
N THR A 79 -0.90 9.23 7.62
CA THR A 79 -1.94 9.71 6.71
C THR A 79 -1.36 10.65 5.65
N PRO A 80 -1.74 10.51 4.37
CA PRO A 80 -1.39 11.49 3.36
C PRO A 80 -2.09 12.81 3.64
N VAL A 81 -1.40 13.93 3.40
CA VAL A 81 -1.96 15.27 3.48
C VAL A 81 -1.56 16.09 2.27
N CYS A 82 -2.43 17.01 1.86
CA CYS A 82 -2.18 17.95 0.79
C CYS A 82 -2.48 19.36 1.31
N SER A 83 -1.44 20.18 1.41
CA SER A 83 -1.52 21.60 1.75
C SER A 83 -0.76 22.42 0.70
N ALA A 84 -1.00 23.72 0.64
CA ALA A 84 -0.26 24.63 -0.24
C ALA A 84 1.26 24.52 -0.04
N ASP A 85 1.72 24.41 1.21
CA ASP A 85 3.14 24.29 1.55
C ASP A 85 3.68 22.86 1.36
N CYS A 86 2.80 21.87 1.28
CA CYS A 86 3.16 20.46 1.27
C CYS A 86 2.14 19.64 0.45
N PRO A 87 2.18 19.72 -0.90
CA PRO A 87 1.19 19.07 -1.76
C PRO A 87 1.33 17.54 -1.83
N LYS A 88 2.45 16.99 -1.31
CA LYS A 88 2.74 15.56 -1.20
C LYS A 88 3.19 15.23 0.22
N GLY A 89 2.49 15.82 1.20
CA GLY A 89 2.81 15.68 2.60
C GLY A 89 2.34 14.35 3.15
N ILE A 90 3.03 13.88 4.18
CA ILE A 90 2.67 12.68 4.91
C ILE A 90 2.87 12.98 6.40
N LEU A 91 1.81 12.77 7.18
CA LEU A 91 1.87 12.89 8.64
C LEU A 91 2.11 11.53 9.26
N PHE A 92 3.16 11.43 10.08
CA PHE A 92 3.45 10.27 10.91
C PHE A 92 3.18 10.59 12.38
N VAL A 93 2.57 9.64 13.11
CA VAL A 93 2.47 9.70 14.58
C VAL A 93 3.48 8.72 15.17
N ALA A 94 4.54 9.28 15.76
CA ALA A 94 5.62 8.51 16.36
C ALA A 94 6.20 9.25 17.55
N ASP A 95 6.55 8.50 18.60
CA ASP A 95 7.10 9.02 19.85
C ASP A 95 6.26 10.18 20.43
N ASN A 96 4.95 9.93 20.59
CA ASN A 96 3.96 10.91 21.08
C ASN A 96 3.94 12.25 20.32
N SER A 97 4.47 12.27 19.10
CA SER A 97 4.68 13.47 18.32
C SER A 97 4.10 13.30 16.92
N LEU A 98 3.70 14.43 16.33
CA LEU A 98 3.21 14.51 14.96
C LEU A 98 4.31 15.04 14.06
N HIS A 99 4.71 14.25 13.06
CA HIS A 99 5.81 14.58 12.14
C HIS A 99 5.28 14.77 10.73
N LEU A 100 5.51 15.95 10.14
CA LEU A 100 5.19 16.23 8.74
C LEU A 100 6.42 15.97 7.85
N LEU A 101 6.30 15.02 6.94
CA LEU A 101 7.33 14.64 5.99
C LEU A 101 6.88 14.97 4.56
N ILE A 102 7.84 15.29 3.69
CA ILE A 102 7.62 15.45 2.25
C ILE A 102 8.05 14.16 1.56
N ALA A 103 7.15 13.56 0.77
CA ALA A 103 7.47 12.40 -0.05
C ALA A 103 8.31 12.79 -1.28
N ASN A 104 9.61 13.02 -1.07
CA ASN A 104 10.58 13.15 -2.14
C ASN A 104 11.12 11.77 -2.48
N PHE A 105 10.50 11.10 -3.45
CA PHE A 105 10.85 9.74 -3.91
C PHE A 105 12.30 9.57 -4.45
N ALA A 106 13.12 10.63 -4.41
CA ALA A 106 14.54 10.61 -4.77
C ALA A 106 15.50 10.64 -3.57
N ILE A 107 15.05 10.91 -2.33
CA ILE A 107 15.93 11.16 -1.17
C ILE A 107 15.30 10.56 0.11
N ILE A 108 15.27 9.23 0.22
CA ILE A 108 15.31 8.56 1.53
C ILE A 108 16.73 7.99 1.67
N THR A 109 17.72 8.88 1.67
CA THR A 109 19.03 8.60 2.26
C THR A 109 19.01 9.12 3.70
N PRO A 110 19.53 8.36 4.67
CA PRO A 110 19.67 8.87 6.01
C PRO A 110 20.65 10.04 5.98
N VAL A 111 20.26 11.17 6.58
CA VAL A 111 21.23 12.21 6.95
C VAL A 111 22.18 11.59 7.99
N LYS A 112 23.48 11.79 7.77
CA LYS A 112 24.58 11.32 8.63
C LYS A 112 24.44 11.76 10.08
#